data_AF-A0A959SHI6-F1
#
_entry.id   AF-A0A959SHI6-F1
#
_cell.length_a   1.000
_cell.length_b   1.000
_cell.length_c   1.000
_cell.angle_alpha   90.00
_cell.angle_beta   90.00
_cell.angle_gamma   90.00
#
_symmetry.space_group_name_H-M   'P 1'
#
loop_
_entity.id
_entity.type
_entity.pdbx_description
1 polymer ?
#
loop_
_entity_poly.entity_id
_entity_poly.type
_entity_poly.pdbx_seq_one_letter_code
_entity_poly.pdbx_strand_id
1 'polypeptide(L)'
;LMSHVDQLTQLDRMMEDAKPLLGELTREANRAVARFVDERNQQLRQQGILVIGLATVQIVVMLAFVGLLIQHIRRQQRQYAQLRTLSDQLTVARDQAEAANHGKSVFLANMSHEIRTPFQGLLGMLNLLDNATLNSQQRDYLSTARDSAMHLLGVLNDILDVSTMESGTLKLSVAPIHLPSVVHEVDGLMQV
;
A
#
# COMPACT_ATOMS: atom_id res chain seq x y z
N LEU A 1 102.23 -13.85 54.39
CA LEU A 1 102.34 -12.84 53.31
C LEU A 1 102.61 -13.47 51.94
N MET A 2 103.55 -14.42 51.78
CA MET A 2 103.90 -15.00 50.47
C MET A 2 102.76 -15.81 49.79
N SER A 3 101.94 -16.58 50.53
CA SER A 3 100.88 -17.42 49.92
C SER A 3 99.67 -16.65 49.38
N HIS A 4 99.46 -15.42 49.86
CA HIS A 4 98.35 -14.58 49.39
C HIS A 4 98.70 -13.87 48.08
N VAL A 5 99.99 -13.63 47.81
CA VAL A 5 100.46 -13.04 46.54
C VAL A 5 100.28 -14.04 45.40
N ASP A 6 100.66 -15.31 45.59
CA ASP A 6 100.46 -16.36 44.58
C ASP A 6 98.98 -16.60 44.24
N GLN A 7 98.08 -16.54 45.25
CA GLN A 7 96.64 -16.65 45.01
C GLN A 7 96.08 -15.47 44.21
N LEU A 8 96.56 -14.25 44.47
CA LEU A 8 96.16 -13.07 43.70
C LEU A 8 96.68 -13.15 42.25
N THR A 9 97.90 -13.63 42.02
CA THR A 9 98.45 -13.81 40.67
C THR A 9 97.78 -14.96 39.91
N GLN A 10 97.30 -15.99 40.60
CA GLN A 10 96.50 -17.05 39.99
C GLN A 10 95.09 -16.56 39.63
N LEU A 11 94.46 -15.76 40.51
CA LEU A 11 93.15 -15.15 40.25
C LEU A 11 93.20 -14.19 39.06
N ASP A 12 94.26 -13.38 38.96
CA ASP A 12 94.47 -12.44 37.86
C ASP A 12 94.61 -13.17 36.51
N ARG A 13 95.39 -14.26 36.45
CA ARG A 13 95.48 -15.12 35.26
C ARG A 13 94.15 -15.77 34.89
N MET A 14 93.40 -16.28 35.88
CA MET A 14 92.06 -16.84 35.62
C MET A 14 91.07 -15.78 35.11
N MET A 15 91.16 -14.54 35.61
CA MET A 15 90.37 -13.43 35.08
C MET A 15 90.78 -13.04 33.66
N GLU A 16 92.08 -13.11 33.36
CA GLU A 16 92.62 -12.84 32.03
C GLU A 16 92.18 -13.88 31.00
N ASP A 17 92.15 -15.16 31.38
CA ASP A 17 91.63 -16.27 30.57
C ASP A 17 90.10 -16.23 30.41
N ALA A 18 89.37 -15.68 31.39
CA ALA A 18 87.91 -15.57 31.34
C ALA A 18 87.40 -14.42 30.46
N LYS A 19 88.18 -13.34 30.27
CA LYS A 19 87.82 -12.19 29.42
C LYS A 19 87.39 -12.57 27.99
N PRO A 20 88.15 -13.40 27.22
CA PRO A 20 87.73 -13.78 25.87
C PRO A 20 86.44 -14.61 25.88
N LEU A 21 86.26 -15.51 26.86
CA LEU A 21 85.05 -16.31 27.01
C LEU A 21 83.82 -15.45 27.31
N LEU A 22 83.95 -14.44 28.18
CA LEU A 22 82.89 -13.47 28.45
C LEU A 22 82.56 -12.64 27.20
N GLY A 23 83.57 -12.27 26.41
CA GLY A 23 83.38 -11.56 25.14
C GLY A 23 82.63 -12.41 24.10
N GLU A 24 82.94 -13.69 24.00
CA GLU A 24 82.29 -14.64 23.10
C GLU A 24 80.84 -14.91 23.51
N LEU A 25 80.59 -15.20 24.80
CA LEU A 25 79.25 -15.33 25.36
C LEU A 25 78.38 -14.08 25.12
N THR A 26 78.97 -12.89 25.30
CA THR A 26 78.25 -11.62 25.04
C THR A 26 77.89 -11.48 23.56
N ARG A 27 78.79 -11.86 22.64
CA ARG A 27 78.51 -11.85 21.19
C ARG A 27 77.46 -12.88 20.79
N GLU A 28 77.54 -14.09 21.34
CA GLU A 28 76.56 -15.17 21.12
C GLU A 28 75.17 -14.74 21.60
N ALA A 29 75.08 -14.19 22.81
CA ALA A 29 73.85 -13.66 23.40
C ALA A 29 73.27 -12.52 22.55
N ASN A 30 74.11 -11.55 22.13
CA ASN A 30 73.68 -10.45 21.27
C ASN A 30 73.15 -10.94 19.91
N ARG A 31 73.80 -11.95 19.29
CA ARG A 31 73.33 -12.55 18.04
C ARG A 31 72.03 -13.34 18.21
N ALA A 32 71.85 -14.04 19.33
CA ALA A 32 70.62 -14.76 19.63
C ALA A 32 69.44 -13.80 19.80
N VAL A 33 69.63 -12.69 20.52
CA VAL A 33 68.63 -11.63 20.68
C VAL A 33 68.29 -10.99 19.32
N ALA A 34 69.29 -10.65 18.51
CA ALA A 34 69.06 -10.07 17.18
C ALA A 34 68.21 -10.99 16.28
N ARG A 35 68.53 -12.29 16.24
CA ARG A 35 67.74 -13.28 15.49
C ARG A 35 66.31 -13.40 16.00
N PHE A 36 66.11 -13.45 17.32
CA PHE A 36 64.78 -13.53 17.91
C PHE A 36 63.94 -12.29 17.59
N VAL A 37 64.53 -11.09 17.66
CA VAL A 37 63.86 -9.83 17.31
C VAL A 37 63.50 -9.79 15.82
N ASP A 38 64.40 -10.24 14.94
CA ASP A 38 64.13 -10.27 13.50
C ASP A 38 63.03 -11.26 13.13
N GLU A 39 63.05 -12.48 13.70
CA GLU A 39 61.99 -13.49 13.49
C GLU A 39 60.63 -12.97 13.95
N ARG A 40 60.57 -12.36 15.15
CA ARG A 40 59.35 -11.72 15.66
C ARG A 40 58.89 -10.57 14.79
N ASN A 41 59.80 -9.69 14.37
CA ASN A 41 59.47 -8.57 13.49
C ASN A 41 58.94 -9.03 12.13
N GLN A 42 59.50 -10.10 11.56
CA GLN A 42 58.99 -10.68 10.31
C GLN A 42 57.60 -11.28 10.49
N GLN A 43 57.35 -12.02 11.58
CA GLN A 43 56.03 -12.54 11.91
C GLN A 43 54.99 -11.41 12.06
N LEU A 44 55.34 -10.33 12.78
CA LEU A 44 54.47 -9.18 12.96
C LEU A 44 54.15 -8.48 11.63
N ARG A 45 55.16 -8.33 10.75
CA ARG A 45 54.94 -7.75 9.41
C ARG A 45 54.00 -8.59 8.55
N GLN A 46 54.17 -9.92 8.55
CA GLN A 46 53.29 -10.84 7.81
C GLN A 46 51.85 -10.80 8.33
N GLN A 47 51.66 -10.83 9.65
CA GLN A 47 50.33 -10.71 10.26
C GLN A 47 49.68 -9.35 9.98
N GLY A 48 50.46 -8.26 10.03
CA GLY A 48 49.96 -6.91 9.78
C GLY A 48 49.35 -6.72 8.39
N ILE A 49 49.97 -7.30 7.35
CA ILE A 49 49.46 -7.21 5.97
C ILE A 49 48.09 -7.90 5.83
N LEU A 50 47.93 -9.09 6.40
CA LEU A 50 46.67 -9.84 6.34
C LEU A 50 45.52 -9.08 7.03
N VAL A 51 45.81 -8.47 8.20
CA VAL A 51 44.80 -7.70 8.94
C VAL A 51 44.33 -6.47 8.16
N ILE A 52 45.25 -5.72 7.56
CA ILE A 52 44.90 -4.53 6.75
C ILE A 52 44.12 -4.94 5.50
N GLY A 53 44.53 -6.02 4.83
CA GLY A 53 43.82 -6.59 3.68
C GLY A 53 42.38 -6.98 4.02
N LEU A 54 42.16 -7.68 5.13
CA LEU A 54 40.83 -8.04 5.60
C LEU A 54 39.98 -6.81 5.96
N ALA A 55 40.56 -5.83 6.66
CA ALA A 55 39.85 -4.60 7.03
C ALA A 55 39.40 -3.80 5.80
N THR A 56 40.27 -3.68 4.78
CA THR A 56 39.91 -3.00 3.52
C THR A 56 38.80 -3.72 2.77
N VAL A 57 38.87 -5.05 2.65
CA VAL A 57 37.79 -5.85 2.05
C VAL A 57 36.47 -5.66 2.82
N GLN A 58 36.51 -5.71 4.16
CA GLN A 58 35.33 -5.50 5.00
C GLN A 58 34.70 -4.13 4.78
N ILE A 59 35.51 -3.06 4.67
CA ILE A 59 35.01 -1.71 4.38
C ILE A 59 34.32 -1.67 3.02
N VAL A 60 34.91 -2.26 1.98
CA VAL A 60 34.31 -2.31 0.65
C VAL A 60 32.96 -3.03 0.67
N VAL A 61 32.89 -4.19 1.35
CA VAL A 61 31.64 -4.94 1.53
C VAL A 61 30.59 -4.10 2.27
N MET A 62 31.00 -3.40 3.33
CA MET A 62 30.10 -2.56 4.13
C MET A 62 29.56 -1.38 3.31
N LEU A 63 30.39 -0.73 2.49
CA LEU A 63 29.96 0.35 1.59
C LEU A 63 28.99 -0.17 0.52
N ALA A 64 29.27 -1.33 -0.07
CA ALA A 64 28.36 -1.97 -1.03
C ALA A 64 27.00 -2.28 -0.39
N PHE A 65 27.01 -2.84 0.83
CA PHE A 65 25.81 -3.14 1.59
C PHE A 65 24.99 -1.88 1.89
N VAL A 66 25.64 -0.80 2.37
CA VAL A 66 24.99 0.49 2.61
C VAL A 66 24.39 1.06 1.32
N GLY A 67 25.10 0.97 0.19
CA GLY A 67 24.58 1.41 -1.11
C GLY A 67 23.32 0.65 -1.53
N LEU A 68 23.30 -0.67 -1.36
CA LEU A 68 22.13 -1.50 -1.64
C LEU A 68 20.94 -1.16 -0.73
N LEU A 69 21.18 -0.94 0.57
CA LEU A 69 20.14 -0.52 1.52
C LEU A 69 19.55 0.84 1.13
N ILE A 70 20.38 1.82 0.80
CA ILE A 70 19.92 3.14 0.35
C ILE A 70 19.08 3.00 -0.92
N GLN A 71 19.53 2.18 -1.88
CA GLN A 71 18.76 1.93 -3.10
C GLN A 71 17.42 1.26 -2.79
N HIS A 72 17.39 0.28 -1.89
CA HIS A 72 16.18 -0.42 -1.47
C HIS A 72 15.17 0.52 -0.80
N ILE A 73 15.63 1.32 0.17
CA ILE A 73 14.80 2.32 0.87
C ILE A 73 14.22 3.33 -0.12
N ARG A 74 15.04 3.85 -1.04
CA ARG A 74 14.59 4.77 -2.08
C ARG A 74 13.53 4.14 -3.00
N ARG A 75 13.69 2.86 -3.36
CA ARG A 75 12.70 2.13 -4.16
C ARG A 75 11.37 2.01 -3.42
N GLN A 76 11.41 1.60 -2.15
CA GLN A 76 10.21 1.51 -1.32
C GLN A 76 9.52 2.88 -1.17
N GLN A 77 10.26 3.94 -0.86
CA GLN A 77 9.67 5.28 -0.71
C GLN A 77 8.94 5.75 -1.99
N ARG A 78 9.49 5.47 -3.17
CA ARG A 78 8.82 5.80 -4.45
C ARG A 78 7.52 5.03 -4.62
N GLN A 79 7.52 3.74 -4.29
CA GLN A 79 6.32 2.92 -4.36
C GLN A 79 5.25 3.40 -3.38
N TYR A 80 5.63 3.71 -2.14
CA TYR A 80 4.71 4.27 -1.15
C TYR A 80 4.12 5.62 -1.58
N ALA A 81 4.95 6.50 -2.15
CA ALA A 81 4.47 7.79 -2.66
C ALA A 81 3.47 7.61 -3.81
N GLN A 82 3.78 6.75 -4.78
CA GLN A 82 2.88 6.44 -5.90
C GLN A 82 1.57 5.82 -5.43
N LEU A 83 1.65 4.85 -4.52
CA LEU A 83 0.46 4.20 -3.97
C LEU A 83 -0.43 5.19 -3.23
N ARG A 84 0.17 6.10 -2.45
CA ARG A 84 -0.57 7.14 -1.74
C ARG A 84 -1.25 8.10 -2.70
N THR A 85 -0.54 8.61 -3.71
CA THR A 85 -1.13 9.49 -4.73
C THR A 85 -2.27 8.80 -5.48
N LEU A 86 -2.11 7.53 -5.85
CA LEU A 86 -3.17 6.77 -6.52
C LEU A 86 -4.37 6.57 -5.59
N SER A 87 -4.15 6.24 -4.32
CA SER A 87 -5.21 6.10 -3.32
C SER A 87 -6.00 7.40 -3.14
N ASP A 88 -5.31 8.54 -3.07
CA ASP A 88 -5.95 9.85 -2.93
C ASP A 88 -6.78 10.18 -4.18
N GLN A 89 -6.24 9.92 -5.39
CA GLN A 89 -6.96 10.11 -6.64
C GLN A 89 -8.20 9.22 -6.74
N LEU A 90 -8.10 7.95 -6.35
CA LEU A 90 -9.23 7.02 -6.34
C LEU A 90 -10.30 7.45 -5.34
N THR A 91 -9.90 7.95 -4.17
CA THR A 91 -10.84 8.46 -3.16
C THR A 91 -11.60 9.66 -3.71
N VAL A 92 -10.90 10.64 -4.30
CA VAL A 92 -11.54 11.81 -4.91
C VAL A 92 -12.48 11.41 -6.06
N ALA A 93 -12.04 10.50 -6.93
CA ALA A 93 -12.87 10.02 -8.04
C ALA A 93 -14.12 9.28 -7.55
N ARG A 94 -13.99 8.44 -6.50
CA ARG A 94 -15.12 7.78 -5.85
C ARG A 94 -16.09 8.83 -5.30
N ASP A 95 -15.61 9.81 -4.54
CA ASP A 95 -16.46 10.82 -3.91
C ASP A 95 -17.22 11.65 -4.95
N GLN A 96 -16.58 11.99 -6.06
CA GLN A 96 -17.24 12.66 -7.18
C GLN A 96 -18.33 11.78 -7.81
N ALA A 97 -18.05 10.50 -8.02
CA ALA A 97 -19.04 9.56 -8.56
C ALA A 97 -20.23 9.37 -7.61
N GLU A 98 -19.99 9.23 -6.31
CA GLU A 98 -21.04 9.13 -5.30
C GLU A 98 -21.88 10.40 -5.21
N ALA A 99 -21.25 11.59 -5.21
CA ALA A 99 -21.95 12.86 -5.19
C ALA A 99 -22.81 13.05 -6.45
N ALA A 100 -22.30 12.68 -7.64
CA ALA A 100 -23.06 12.72 -8.87
C ALA A 100 -24.27 11.77 -8.84
N ASN A 101 -24.09 10.55 -8.33
CA ASN A 101 -25.17 9.57 -8.20
C ASN A 101 -26.24 10.06 -7.23
N HIS A 102 -25.83 10.57 -6.07
CA HIS A 102 -26.75 11.15 -5.09
C HIS A 102 -27.54 12.34 -5.66
N GLY A 103 -26.86 13.25 -6.36
CA GLY A 103 -27.49 14.37 -7.05
C GLY A 103 -28.52 13.93 -8.10
N LYS A 104 -28.20 12.90 -8.89
CA LYS A 104 -29.12 12.29 -9.86
C LYS A 104 -30.38 11.75 -9.16
N SER A 105 -30.22 11.01 -8.07
CA SER A 105 -31.35 10.43 -7.33
C SER A 105 -32.24 11.49 -6.69
N VAL A 106 -31.65 12.51 -6.05
CA VAL A 106 -32.40 13.63 -5.46
C VAL A 106 -33.16 14.40 -6.54
N PHE A 107 -32.52 14.67 -7.68
CA PHE A 107 -33.16 15.33 -8.80
C PHE A 107 -34.37 14.54 -9.31
N LEU A 108 -34.20 13.24 -9.57
CA LEU A 108 -35.29 12.40 -10.08
C LEU A 108 -36.42 12.24 -9.07
N ALA A 109 -36.12 12.09 -7.78
CA ALA A 109 -37.13 12.04 -6.73
C ALA A 109 -37.96 13.34 -6.66
N ASN A 110 -37.31 14.50 -6.75
CA ASN A 110 -38.02 15.78 -6.75
C ASN A 110 -38.87 15.96 -8.01
N MET A 111 -38.31 15.64 -9.19
CA MET A 111 -39.05 15.70 -10.45
C MET A 111 -40.26 14.75 -10.46
N SER A 112 -40.16 13.58 -9.82
CA SER A 112 -41.32 12.67 -9.64
C SER A 112 -42.50 13.37 -8.99
N HIS A 113 -42.25 14.03 -7.86
CA HIS A 113 -43.30 14.71 -7.10
C HIS A 113 -43.88 15.90 -7.89
N GLU A 114 -43.03 16.66 -8.57
CA GLU A 114 -43.43 17.80 -9.37
C GLU A 114 -44.17 17.41 -10.65
N ILE A 115 -43.87 16.26 -11.24
CA ILE A 115 -44.58 15.73 -12.42
C ILE A 115 -45.88 15.03 -12.00
N ARG A 116 -45.88 14.27 -10.91
CA ARG A 116 -47.07 13.52 -10.44
C ARG A 116 -48.26 14.43 -10.18
N THR A 117 -48.05 15.59 -9.58
CA THR A 117 -49.12 16.54 -9.23
C THR A 117 -49.91 17.04 -10.46
N PRO A 118 -49.28 17.64 -11.50
CA PRO A 118 -50.00 18.01 -12.70
C PRO A 118 -50.55 16.79 -13.46
N PHE A 119 -49.88 15.63 -13.40
CA PHE A 119 -50.37 14.40 -14.02
C PHE A 119 -51.68 13.89 -13.40
N GLN A 120 -51.78 13.94 -12.08
CA GLN A 120 -53.02 13.63 -11.36
C GLN A 120 -54.11 14.64 -11.69
N GLY A 121 -53.77 15.92 -11.85
CA GLY A 121 -54.69 16.95 -12.35
C GLY A 121 -55.21 16.65 -13.76
N LEU A 122 -54.33 16.26 -14.68
CA LEU A 122 -54.69 15.85 -16.04
C LEU A 122 -55.64 14.65 -16.03
N LEU A 123 -55.31 13.58 -15.30
CA LEU A 123 -56.18 12.41 -15.17
C LEU A 123 -57.53 12.77 -14.54
N GLY A 124 -57.54 13.66 -13.54
CA GLY A 124 -58.77 14.22 -12.96
C GLY A 124 -59.63 14.92 -14.00
N MET A 125 -59.04 15.77 -14.85
CA MET A 125 -59.75 16.45 -15.94
C MET A 125 -60.29 15.47 -16.98
N LEU A 126 -59.51 14.46 -17.38
CA LEU A 126 -59.97 13.42 -18.29
C LEU A 126 -61.15 12.64 -17.69
N ASN A 127 -61.11 12.31 -16.39
CA ASN A 127 -62.22 11.65 -15.69
C ASN A 127 -63.48 12.53 -15.59
N LEU A 128 -63.34 13.85 -15.47
CA LEU A 128 -64.48 14.77 -15.49
C LEU A 128 -65.12 14.85 -16.88
N LEU A 129 -64.30 14.84 -17.94
CA LEU A 129 -64.78 14.80 -19.33
C LEU A 129 -65.48 13.48 -19.67
N ASP A 130 -65.08 12.39 -19.03
CA ASP A 130 -65.70 11.07 -19.20
C ASP A 130 -67.18 11.05 -18.79
N ASN A 131 -67.56 11.92 -17.86
CA ASN A 131 -68.94 12.09 -17.39
C ASN A 131 -69.76 13.09 -18.24
N ALA A 132 -69.16 13.71 -19.26
CA ALA A 132 -69.82 14.67 -20.12
C ALA A 132 -70.54 14.03 -21.31
N THR A 133 -71.46 14.76 -21.93
CA THR A 133 -72.16 14.32 -23.15
C THR A 133 -71.22 14.46 -24.35
N LEU A 134 -70.47 13.40 -24.67
CA LEU A 134 -69.52 13.34 -25.79
C LEU A 134 -70.10 12.57 -26.99
N ASN A 135 -69.78 13.02 -28.21
CA ASN A 135 -70.03 12.24 -29.42
C ASN A 135 -69.04 11.05 -29.52
N SER A 136 -69.28 10.12 -30.47
CA SER A 136 -68.46 8.89 -30.61
C SER A 136 -66.97 9.19 -30.85
N GLN A 137 -66.66 10.14 -31.72
CA GLN A 137 -65.28 10.51 -32.05
C GLN A 137 -64.56 11.17 -30.86
N GLN A 138 -65.25 12.02 -30.10
CA GLN A 138 -64.72 12.61 -28.86
C GLN A 138 -64.45 11.57 -27.78
N ARG A 139 -65.29 10.52 -27.72
CA ARG A 139 -65.11 9.39 -26.80
C ARG A 139 -63.85 8.59 -27.13
N ASP A 140 -63.61 8.29 -28.40
CA ASP A 140 -62.37 7.64 -28.86
C ASP A 140 -61.12 8.48 -28.56
N TYR A 141 -61.18 9.79 -28.79
CA TYR A 141 -60.08 10.69 -28.43
C TYR A 141 -59.83 10.74 -26.93
N LEU A 142 -60.88 10.76 -26.11
CA LEU A 142 -60.76 10.74 -24.66
C LEU A 142 -60.13 9.43 -24.16
N SER A 143 -60.57 8.28 -24.69
CA SER A 143 -59.98 6.98 -24.37
C SER A 143 -58.50 6.95 -24.70
N THR A 144 -58.14 7.34 -25.93
CA THR A 144 -56.75 7.37 -26.39
C THR A 144 -55.88 8.28 -25.52
N ALA A 145 -56.39 9.46 -25.16
CA ALA A 145 -55.68 10.40 -24.28
C ALA A 145 -55.46 9.83 -22.87
N ARG A 146 -56.47 9.15 -22.33
CA ARG A 146 -56.40 8.49 -21.01
C ARG A 146 -55.40 7.35 -21.00
N ASP A 147 -55.45 6.47 -22.01
CA ASP A 147 -54.54 5.33 -22.13
C ASP A 147 -53.09 5.81 -22.29
N SER A 148 -52.88 6.85 -23.11
CA SER A 148 -51.57 7.48 -23.29
C SER A 148 -51.04 8.10 -22.00
N ALA A 149 -51.92 8.77 -21.22
CA ALA A 149 -51.55 9.33 -19.94
C ALA A 149 -51.15 8.22 -18.94
N MET A 150 -51.95 7.15 -18.82
CA MET A 150 -51.61 6.03 -17.94
C MET A 150 -50.30 5.35 -18.33
N HIS A 151 -50.06 5.16 -19.63
CA HIS A 151 -48.81 4.61 -20.13
C HIS A 151 -47.60 5.48 -19.77
N LEU A 152 -47.69 6.79 -20.00
CA LEU A 152 -46.63 7.74 -19.67
C LEU A 152 -46.35 7.79 -18.16
N LEU A 153 -47.38 7.67 -17.32
CA LEU A 153 -47.22 7.55 -15.87
C LEU A 153 -46.49 6.26 -15.47
N GLY A 154 -46.77 5.14 -16.16
CA GLY A 154 -46.04 3.88 -16.00
C GLY A 154 -44.55 4.05 -16.30
N VAL A 155 -44.23 4.57 -17.50
CA VAL A 155 -42.83 4.83 -17.90
C VAL A 155 -42.10 5.77 -16.93
N LEU A 156 -42.80 6.79 -16.42
CA LEU A 156 -42.25 7.69 -15.41
C LEU A 156 -41.90 6.93 -14.12
N ASN A 157 -42.79 6.07 -13.63
CA ASN A 157 -42.55 5.27 -12.44
C ASN A 157 -41.38 4.29 -12.64
N ASP A 158 -41.28 3.65 -13.80
CA ASP A 158 -40.19 2.71 -14.10
C ASP A 158 -38.80 3.41 -14.04
N ILE A 159 -38.71 4.63 -14.59
CA ILE A 159 -37.47 5.44 -14.53
C ILE A 159 -37.09 5.76 -13.07
N LEU A 160 -38.09 6.04 -12.23
CA LEU A 160 -37.88 6.35 -10.81
C LEU A 160 -37.48 5.13 -10.01
N ASP A 161 -38.04 3.97 -10.32
CA ASP A 161 -37.71 2.70 -9.67
C ASP A 161 -36.26 2.33 -9.96
N VAL A 162 -35.81 2.46 -11.21
CA VAL A 162 -34.38 2.31 -11.58
C VAL A 162 -33.50 3.27 -10.79
N SER A 163 -33.87 4.54 -10.71
CA SER A 163 -33.09 5.54 -9.98
C SER A 163 -33.00 5.26 -8.47
N THR A 164 -34.05 4.70 -7.87
CA THR A 164 -34.11 4.36 -6.43
C THR A 164 -33.31 3.09 -6.13
N MET A 165 -33.26 2.18 -7.11
CA MET A 165 -32.45 0.96 -7.05
C MET A 165 -30.95 1.28 -7.16
N GLU A 166 -30.55 2.15 -8.10
CA GLU A 166 -29.17 2.59 -8.31
C GLU A 166 -28.59 3.35 -7.10
N SER A 167 -29.42 4.02 -6.31
CA SER A 167 -29.00 4.68 -5.06
C SER A 167 -29.00 3.78 -3.83
N GLY A 168 -29.44 2.52 -3.96
CA GLY A 168 -29.55 1.59 -2.84
C GLY A 168 -30.61 1.97 -1.80
N THR A 169 -31.52 2.89 -2.12
CA THR A 169 -32.57 3.39 -1.21
C THR A 169 -33.89 2.65 -1.33
N LEU A 170 -33.94 1.57 -2.12
CA LEU A 170 -35.13 0.74 -2.29
C LEU A 170 -35.58 0.17 -0.94
N LYS A 171 -36.76 0.57 -0.48
CA LYS A 171 -37.37 0.03 0.75
C LYS A 171 -38.46 -0.96 0.35
N LEU A 172 -38.31 -2.20 0.79
CA LEU A 172 -39.36 -3.20 0.64
C LEU A 172 -40.47 -2.92 1.66
N SER A 173 -41.71 -2.79 1.18
CA SER A 173 -42.89 -2.72 2.02
C SER A 173 -43.43 -4.14 2.23
N VAL A 174 -43.31 -4.67 3.45
CA VAL A 174 -43.89 -5.97 3.81
C VAL A 174 -45.32 -5.74 4.29
N ALA A 175 -46.29 -6.18 3.49
CA ALA A 175 -47.71 -6.12 3.81
C ALA A 175 -48.40 -7.46 3.50
N PRO A 176 -49.51 -7.79 4.17
CA PRO A 176 -50.31 -8.95 3.81
C PRO A 176 -50.80 -8.84 2.36
N ILE A 177 -50.55 -9.89 1.56
CA ILE A 177 -51.01 -9.95 0.16
C ILE A 177 -52.09 -11.01 0.00
N HIS A 178 -53.08 -10.72 -0.86
CA HIS A 178 -54.06 -11.69 -1.28
C HIS A 178 -53.59 -12.38 -2.57
N LEU A 179 -52.91 -13.51 -2.40
CA LEU A 179 -52.22 -14.22 -3.48
C LEU A 179 -53.09 -14.50 -4.72
N PRO A 180 -54.37 -14.90 -4.60
CA PRO A 180 -55.22 -15.11 -5.78
C PRO A 180 -55.43 -13.86 -6.64
N SER A 181 -55.50 -12.69 -6.01
CA SER A 181 -55.68 -11.42 -6.72
C SER A 181 -54.43 -11.05 -7.50
N VAL A 182 -53.25 -11.22 -6.90
CA VAL A 182 -51.96 -10.94 -7.56
C VAL A 182 -51.76 -11.86 -8.77
N VAL A 183 -52.06 -13.15 -8.64
CA VAL A 183 -51.93 -14.11 -9.75
C VAL A 183 -52.88 -13.77 -10.90
N HIS A 184 -54.12 -13.36 -10.59
CA HIS A 184 -55.09 -12.97 -11.62
C HIS A 184 -54.66 -11.71 -12.38
N GLU A 185 -54.07 -10.74 -11.68
CA GLU A 185 -53.53 -9.51 -12.28
C GLU A 185 -52.36 -9.80 -13.23
N VAL A 186 -51.46 -10.72 -12.85
CA VAL A 186 -50.33 -11.15 -13.69
C VAL A 186 -50.80 -11.93 -14.92
N ASP A 187 -51.81 -12.79 -14.79
CA ASP A 187 -52.40 -13.52 -15.93
C ASP A 187 -53.00 -12.55 -16.96
N GLY A 188 -53.68 -11.50 -16.51
CA GLY A 188 -54.20 -10.44 -17.39
C GLY A 188 -53.13 -9.65 -18.14
N LEU A 189 -51.95 -9.44 -17.54
CA LEU A 189 -50.82 -8.76 -18.16
C LEU A 189 -50.06 -9.62 -19.18
N MET A 190 -50.05 -10.94 -18.99
CA MET A 190 -49.35 -11.90 -19.87
C MET A 190 -50.18 -12.32 -21.10
N GLN A 191 -51.45 -11.93 -21.18
CA GLN A 191 -52.35 -12.25 -22.30
C GLN A 191 -52.38 -11.18 -23.42
N VAL A 192 -51.47 -10.20 -23.36
CA VAL A 192 -51.20 -9.23 -24.44
C VAL A 192 -50.14 -9.78 -25.38
#